data_AF-A0A949U2Z3-F1
#
_entry.id   AF-A0A949U2Z3-F1
#
_cell.length_a   1.000
_cell.length_b   1.000
_cell.length_c   1.000
_cell.angle_alpha   90.00
_cell.angle_beta   90.00
_cell.angle_gamma   90.00
#
_symmetry.space_group_name_H-M   'P 1'
#
loop_
_entity.id
_entity.type
_entity.pdbx_description
1 polymer ?
#
loop_
_entity_poly.entity_id
_entity_poly.type
_entity_poly.pdbx_seq_one_letter_code
_entity_poly.pdbx_strand_id
1 'polypeptide(L)'
;MLDPSRILRRCDALARHSELPGGLTRVFLSPQSRAAADDVLQWMREAGMQARLDPIGNVVGRYEAERGGAACLLLGSHLDTVRDAGRYDGMLGVVTAIECVAALRDDGVRLPFAIEVV
;
A
#
# COMPACT_ATOMS: atom_id res chain seq x y z
N MET A 1 12.92 -10.92 6.55
CA MET A 1 13.60 -10.73 5.23
C MET A 1 12.58 -10.44 4.14
N LEU A 2 12.82 -9.43 3.30
CA LEU A 2 11.93 -9.02 2.19
C LEU A 2 11.72 -10.17 1.18
N ASP A 3 10.47 -10.40 0.75
CA ASP A 3 10.10 -11.37 -0.30
C ASP A 3 9.64 -10.64 -1.58
N PRO A 4 10.51 -10.51 -2.60
CA PRO A 4 10.16 -9.87 -3.87
C PRO A 4 8.99 -10.55 -4.59
N SER A 5 8.78 -11.85 -4.37
CA SER A 5 7.69 -12.58 -5.00
C SER A 5 6.32 -12.16 -4.42
N ARG A 6 6.27 -11.77 -3.15
CA ARG A 6 5.05 -11.24 -2.51
C ARG A 6 4.69 -9.87 -3.06
N ILE A 7 5.68 -9.01 -3.34
CA ILE A 7 5.48 -7.71 -4.02
C ILE A 7 4.78 -7.92 -5.35
N LEU A 8 5.35 -8.77 -6.21
CA LEU A 8 4.82 -9.00 -7.55
C LEU A 8 3.42 -9.61 -7.52
N ARG A 9 3.16 -10.59 -6.64
CA ARG A 9 1.83 -11.17 -6.45
C ARG A 9 0.79 -10.14 -6.01
N ARG A 10 1.17 -9.20 -5.14
CA ARG A 10 0.29 -8.11 -4.69
C ARG A 10 0.00 -7.12 -5.83
N CYS A 11 0.99 -6.76 -6.65
CA CYS A 11 0.74 -5.98 -7.87
C CYS A 11 -0.19 -6.71 -8.84
N ASP A 12 -0.01 -8.02 -9.04
CA ASP A 12 -0.89 -8.83 -9.89
C ASP A 12 -2.32 -8.92 -9.32
N ALA A 13 -2.47 -8.96 -7.99
CA ALA A 13 -3.77 -8.92 -7.34
C ALA A 13 -4.45 -7.55 -7.55
N LEU A 14 -3.71 -6.45 -7.35
CA LEU A 14 -4.23 -5.10 -7.61
C LEU A 14 -4.61 -4.91 -9.08
N ALA A 15 -3.86 -5.46 -10.02
CA ALA A 15 -4.15 -5.34 -11.45
C ALA A 15 -5.49 -6.00 -11.86
N ARG A 16 -6.05 -6.89 -11.02
CA ARG A 16 -7.37 -7.50 -11.27
C ARG A 16 -8.53 -6.54 -10.99
N HIS A 17 -8.30 -5.50 -10.19
CA HIS A 17 -9.28 -4.45 -9.94
C HIS A 17 -9.25 -3.45 -11.10
N SER A 18 -9.92 -3.79 -12.19
CA SER A 18 -9.94 -3.01 -13.43
C SER A 18 -11.36 -2.84 -13.99
N GLU A 19 -11.63 -1.65 -14.51
CA GLU A 19 -12.83 -1.30 -15.28
C GLU A 19 -12.75 -1.84 -16.71
N LEU A 20 -11.54 -2.09 -17.22
CA LEU A 20 -11.28 -2.59 -18.57
C LEU A 20 -11.01 -4.11 -18.53
N PRO A 21 -11.90 -4.96 -19.06
CA PRO A 21 -11.64 -6.38 -19.16
C PRO A 21 -10.38 -6.67 -20.00
N GLY A 22 -9.45 -7.46 -19.45
CA GLY A 22 -8.21 -7.83 -20.14
C GLY A 22 -7.12 -6.74 -20.14
N GLY A 23 -7.40 -5.55 -19.61
CA GLY A 23 -6.43 -4.47 -19.42
C GLY A 23 -6.50 -3.89 -18.01
N LEU A 24 -5.77 -2.81 -17.75
CA LEU A 24 -5.78 -2.13 -16.46
C LEU A 24 -6.27 -0.71 -16.61
N THR A 25 -7.46 -0.43 -16.12
CA THR A 25 -8.01 0.92 -15.95
C THR A 25 -8.68 0.99 -14.60
N ARG A 26 -8.18 1.84 -13.70
CA ARG A 26 -8.74 2.06 -12.38
C ARG A 26 -8.72 3.54 -12.07
N VAL A 27 -9.78 4.25 -12.39
CA VAL A 27 -9.85 5.68 -12.10
C VAL A 27 -10.17 5.91 -10.63
N PHE A 28 -9.70 7.04 -10.10
CA PHE A 28 -9.94 7.41 -8.70
C PHE A 28 -11.44 7.42 -8.36
N LEU A 29 -11.79 6.91 -7.18
CA LEU A 29 -13.15 6.77 -6.65
C LEU A 29 -14.09 5.81 -7.41
N SER A 30 -13.59 5.05 -8.40
CA SER A 30 -14.38 3.95 -8.97
C SER A 30 -14.56 2.81 -7.97
N PRO A 31 -15.55 1.91 -8.17
CA PRO A 31 -15.69 0.70 -7.36
C PRO A 31 -14.40 -0.14 -7.33
N GLN A 32 -13.64 -0.15 -8.43
CA GLN A 32 -12.35 -0.83 -8.55
C GLN A 32 -11.26 -0.12 -7.73
N SER A 33 -11.25 1.22 -7.71
CA SER A 33 -10.40 1.98 -6.79
C SER A 33 -10.71 1.64 -5.34
N ARG A 34 -11.98 1.49 -4.99
CA ARG A 34 -12.38 1.09 -3.63
C ARG A 34 -11.92 -0.34 -3.28
N ALA A 35 -12.13 -1.29 -4.18
CA ALA A 35 -11.70 -2.68 -3.96
C ALA A 35 -10.17 -2.79 -3.80
N ALA A 36 -9.41 -2.07 -4.63
CA ALA A 36 -7.95 -1.98 -4.48
C ALA A 36 -7.54 -1.37 -3.14
N ALA A 37 -8.23 -0.32 -2.69
CA ALA A 37 -7.99 0.29 -1.39
C ALA A 37 -8.26 -0.67 -0.23
N ASP A 38 -9.32 -1.49 -0.31
CA ASP A 38 -9.66 -2.48 0.72
C ASP A 38 -8.58 -3.56 0.85
N ASP A 39 -8.04 -4.06 -0.26
CA ASP A 39 -6.90 -5.00 -0.27
C ASP A 39 -5.65 -4.37 0.37
N VAL A 40 -5.32 -3.13 0.02
CA VAL A 40 -4.16 -2.41 0.56
C VAL A 40 -4.32 -2.16 2.06
N LEU A 41 -5.49 -1.74 2.52
CA LEU A 41 -5.80 -1.59 3.95
C LEU A 41 -5.60 -2.90 4.71
N GLN A 42 -6.06 -4.01 4.14
CA GLN A 42 -5.86 -5.33 4.74
C GLN A 42 -4.37 -5.66 4.83
N TRP A 43 -3.61 -5.51 3.74
CA TRP A 43 -2.17 -5.79 3.74
C TRP A 43 -1.38 -4.90 4.69
N MET A 44 -1.82 -3.65 4.88
CA MET A 44 -1.24 -2.76 5.87
C MET A 44 -1.45 -3.30 7.30
N ARG A 45 -2.66 -3.76 7.63
CA ARG A 45 -2.96 -4.38 8.93
C ARG A 45 -2.14 -5.65 9.15
N GLU A 46 -2.03 -6.49 8.12
CA GLU A 46 -1.21 -7.72 8.15
C GLU A 46 0.27 -7.43 8.41
N ALA A 47 0.78 -6.29 7.92
CA ALA A 47 2.14 -5.81 8.18
C ALA A 47 2.31 -5.14 9.57
N GLY A 48 1.25 -5.08 10.38
CA GLY A 48 1.30 -4.52 11.73
C GLY A 48 1.09 -3.01 11.81
N MET A 49 0.53 -2.39 10.76
CA MET A 49 0.18 -0.97 10.75
C MET A 49 -1.24 -0.71 11.25
N GLN A 50 -1.47 0.48 11.80
CA GLN A 50 -2.80 1.05 11.94
C GLN A 50 -3.24 1.61 10.59
N ALA A 51 -4.24 0.97 9.96
CA ALA A 51 -4.65 1.29 8.58
C ALA A 51 -6.06 1.90 8.51
N ARG A 52 -6.18 3.04 7.84
CA ARG A 52 -7.42 3.80 7.68
C ARG A 52 -7.52 4.47 6.30
N LEU A 53 -8.74 4.82 5.91
CA LEU A 53 -8.96 5.84 4.89
C LEU A 53 -8.99 7.21 5.57
N ASP A 54 -8.41 8.21 4.95
CA ASP A 54 -8.63 9.60 5.35
C ASP A 54 -9.91 10.19 4.71
N PRO A 55 -10.34 11.40 5.09
CA PRO A 55 -11.59 11.99 4.58
C PRO A 55 -11.62 12.25 3.07
N ILE A 56 -10.47 12.27 2.38
CA ILE A 56 -10.40 12.48 0.93
C ILE A 56 -10.10 11.18 0.16
N GLY A 57 -10.02 10.05 0.85
CA GLY A 57 -9.90 8.73 0.26
C GLY A 57 -8.48 8.19 0.14
N ASN A 58 -7.48 8.84 0.76
CA ASN A 58 -6.14 8.26 0.83
C ASN A 58 -6.13 7.03 1.73
N VAL A 59 -5.43 5.98 1.32
CA VAL A 59 -5.18 4.80 2.14
C VAL A 59 -3.93 5.04 2.96
N VAL A 60 -4.06 5.11 4.28
CA VAL A 60 -2.95 5.46 5.18
C VAL A 60 -2.69 4.32 6.14
N GLY A 61 -1.47 3.78 6.12
CA GLY A 61 -0.98 2.78 7.06
C GLY A 61 0.14 3.35 7.93
N ARG A 62 -0.07 3.42 9.25
CA ARG A 62 0.92 3.95 10.19
C ARG A 62 1.58 2.84 11.01
N TYR A 63 2.90 2.76 10.96
CA TYR A 63 3.75 1.94 11.83
C TYR A 63 4.42 2.83 12.87
N GLU A 64 4.06 2.65 14.14
CA GLU A 64 4.54 3.54 15.20
C GLU A 64 6.05 3.42 15.45
N ALA A 65 6.64 4.53 15.87
CA ALA A 65 8.01 4.57 16.37
C ALA A 65 8.14 3.82 17.70
N GLU A 66 9.37 3.59 18.15
CA GLU A 66 9.64 3.08 19.49
C GLU A 66 9.15 4.05 20.59
N ARG A 67 9.23 5.36 20.33
CA ARG A 67 8.80 6.41 21.25
C ARG A 67 7.70 7.27 20.63
N GLY A 68 6.63 7.50 21.38
CA GLY A 68 5.54 8.39 20.96
C GLY A 68 6.02 9.82 20.68
N GLY A 69 5.38 10.48 19.72
CA GLY A 69 5.70 11.87 19.34
C GLY A 69 6.91 12.03 18.42
N ALA A 70 7.50 10.94 17.93
CA ALA A 70 8.59 11.01 16.95
C ALA A 70 8.12 11.52 15.58
N ALA A 71 9.07 12.03 14.79
CA ALA A 71 8.84 12.37 13.39
C ALA A 71 8.35 11.16 12.58
N CYS A 72 7.72 11.42 11.44
CA CYS A 72 7.19 10.40 10.55
C CYS A 72 7.95 10.42 9.22
N LEU A 73 8.40 9.26 8.75
CA LEU A 73 8.85 9.04 7.38
C LEU A 73 7.66 8.61 6.53
N LEU A 74 7.31 9.41 5.54
CA LEU A 74 6.29 9.09 4.55
C LEU A 74 6.90 8.33 3.38
N LEU A 75 6.31 7.18 3.07
CA LEU A 75 6.57 6.35 1.91
C LEU A 75 5.26 6.19 1.15
N GLY A 76 5.30 6.08 -0.18
CA GLY A 76 4.04 6.02 -0.90
C GLY A 76 4.13 6.08 -2.40
N SER A 77 2.97 6.14 -3.02
CA SER A 77 2.78 6.47 -4.44
C SER A 77 1.30 6.72 -4.73
N HIS A 78 0.74 6.12 -5.79
CA HIS A 78 -0.69 6.18 -6.13
C HIS A 78 -1.24 4.78 -6.47
N LEU A 79 -2.56 4.63 -6.34
CA LEU A 79 -3.27 3.40 -6.70
C LEU A 79 -4.14 3.56 -7.95
N ASP A 80 -4.53 4.77 -8.34
CA ASP A 80 -5.24 5.00 -9.59
C ASP A 80 -4.32 4.79 -10.79
N THR A 81 -4.93 4.55 -11.95
CA THR A 81 -4.21 4.32 -13.19
C THR A 81 -4.81 5.13 -14.32
N VAL A 82 -4.01 5.34 -15.36
CA VAL A 82 -4.53 5.75 -16.67
C VAL A 82 -5.26 4.59 -17.36
N ARG A 83 -5.86 4.87 -18.54
CA ARG A 83 -6.47 3.83 -19.37
C ARG A 83 -5.41 2.89 -19.93
N ASP A 84 -5.71 1.60 -19.86
CA ASP A 84 -4.85 0.50 -20.34
C ASP A 84 -3.39 0.61 -19.86
N ALA A 85 -3.23 0.89 -18.57
CA ALA A 85 -1.95 1.13 -17.93
C ALA A 85 -1.11 -0.15 -17.74
N GLY A 86 0.18 0.03 -17.48
CA GLY A 86 1.03 -1.04 -16.95
C GLY A 86 0.74 -1.34 -15.48
N ARG A 87 0.94 -2.60 -15.06
CA ARG A 87 0.63 -3.09 -13.69
C ARG A 87 1.58 -2.66 -12.57
N TYR A 88 2.55 -1.79 -12.86
CA TYR A 88 3.58 -1.39 -11.88
C TYR A 88 3.58 0.09 -11.56
N ASP A 89 3.05 0.93 -12.45
CA ASP A 89 3.00 2.36 -12.25
C ASP A 89 2.13 2.69 -11.01
N GLY A 90 2.66 3.52 -10.13
CA GLY A 90 2.10 3.82 -8.81
C GLY A 90 2.17 2.66 -7.81
N MET A 91 1.37 1.61 -8.03
CA MET A 91 1.07 0.61 -7.00
C MET A 91 2.30 -0.17 -6.51
N LEU A 92 3.35 -0.29 -7.33
CA LEU A 92 4.61 -0.93 -6.92
C LEU A 92 5.25 -0.20 -5.74
N GLY A 93 5.21 1.13 -5.71
CA GLY A 93 5.76 1.93 -4.61
C GLY A 93 5.02 1.67 -3.30
N VAL A 94 3.68 1.67 -3.34
CA VAL A 94 2.82 1.39 -2.18
C VAL A 94 3.07 -0.02 -1.64
N VAL A 95 3.02 -1.03 -2.51
CA VAL A 95 3.21 -2.44 -2.10
C VAL A 95 4.62 -2.65 -1.54
N THR A 96 5.65 -2.09 -2.17
CA THR A 96 7.04 -2.22 -1.69
C THR A 96 7.21 -1.57 -0.31
N ALA A 97 6.59 -0.42 -0.07
CA ALA A 97 6.64 0.23 1.24
C ALA A 97 5.96 -0.61 2.33
N ILE A 98 4.81 -1.23 2.04
CA ILE A 98 4.14 -2.17 2.96
C ILE A 98 5.06 -3.37 3.27
N GLU A 99 5.76 -3.89 2.28
CA GLU A 99 6.68 -5.02 2.44
C GLU A 99 7.91 -4.67 3.29
N CYS A 100 8.44 -3.46 3.16
CA CYS A 100 9.47 -2.95 4.06
C CYS A 100 8.98 -2.91 5.52
N VAL A 101 7.77 -2.42 5.76
CA VAL A 101 7.18 -2.42 7.11
C VAL A 101 6.94 -3.84 7.61
N ALA A 102 6.45 -4.74 6.75
CA ALA A 102 6.24 -6.13 7.12
C ALA A 102 7.56 -6.80 7.54
N ALA A 103 8.66 -6.54 6.83
CA ALA A 103 9.99 -7.04 7.22
C ALA A 103 10.43 -6.49 8.59
N LEU A 104 10.23 -5.20 8.86
CA LEU A 104 10.51 -4.63 10.19
C LEU A 104 9.65 -5.28 11.28
N ARG A 105 8.37 -5.54 11.00
CA ARG A 105 7.47 -6.23 11.93
C ARG A 105 7.97 -7.64 12.21
N ASP A 106 8.27 -8.42 11.17
CA ASP A 106 8.70 -9.81 11.27
C ASP A 106 10.01 -9.93 12.07
N ASP A 107 10.90 -8.95 11.93
CA ASP A 107 12.16 -8.87 12.68
C ASP A 107 11.99 -8.23 14.09
N GLY A 108 10.77 -7.81 14.47
CA GLY A 108 10.48 -7.20 15.77
C GLY A 108 11.05 -5.79 15.97
N VAL A 109 11.41 -5.10 14.88
CA VAL A 109 12.12 -3.81 14.92
C VAL A 109 11.14 -2.63 14.94
N ARG A 110 11.34 -1.70 15.88
CA ARG A 110 10.76 -0.35 15.85
C ARG A 110 11.86 0.66 15.59
N LEU A 111 11.56 1.65 14.74
CA LEU A 111 12.51 2.70 14.36
C LEU A 111 12.39 3.91 15.31
N PRO A 112 13.39 4.80 15.35
CA PRO A 112 13.32 6.05 16.12
C PRO A 112 12.34 7.08 15.53
N PHE A 113 11.68 6.76 14.41
CA PHE A 113 10.64 7.53 13.74
C PHE A 113 9.52 6.59 13.31
N ALA A 114 8.31 7.13 13.14
CA ALA A 114 7.18 6.39 12.61
C ALA A 114 7.31 6.25 11.09
N ILE A 115 6.66 5.26 10.50
CA ILE A 115 6.49 5.15 9.05
C ILE A 115 5.01 5.31 8.73
N GLU A 116 4.69 6.18 7.78
CA GLU A 116 3.38 6.18 7.12
C GLU A 116 3.54 5.75 5.67
N VAL A 117 2.74 4.76 5.28
CA VAL A 117 2.58 4.36 3.88
C VAL A 117 1.28 4.95 3.35
N VAL A 118 1.37 5.70 2.24
CA VAL A 118 0.25 6.39 1.58
C VAL A 118 0.18 6.06 0.10
#